data_AF-A0A286HKV5-F1
#
_entry.id   AF-A0A286HKV5-F1
#
_cell.length_a   1.000
_cell.length_b   1.000
_cell.length_c   1.000
_cell.angle_alpha   90.00
_cell.angle_beta   90.00
_cell.angle_gamma   90.00
#
_symmetry.space_group_name_H-M   'P 1'
#
loop_
_entity.id
_entity.type
_entity.pdbx_description
1 polymer ?
#
loop_
_entity_poly.entity_id
_entity_poly.type
_entity_poly.pdbx_seq_one_letter_code
_entity_poly.pdbx_strand_id
1 'polypeptide(L)'
;MNYMISLRTRAAIAIISLLWINVGMMALRFLWGMEADPIIVLGGGTAIAGAATLTWWNDRTGTATQISTALAHAASVALLVYSFSGSPYQIDMHMYFFASLAICAAWVNWQPILAFAGLTAVHHLVLFFLIPAAVFPGTSDFGRVVLHAVILILEAGALVALGHSLARAFAQNDEAMIETRAANEQASEMSRKAEEARQQNIEDAKRREAERAADTARLQFAMESLGSGLRKLAEGDLRVRLTDEFDETLEVLRGDFNTSMESLEQLVAELGGSARQMCEASNTVCTDAERISKRTEQQAVSLEETAAAIGRITENVQTASKRAGEAGRLVDEATKNASISASIVSNAVNAMTEIEASSRQIGQIITVIDEIAFQTNLLALNAGVEAARAGEAGKGFAVVAQEVRELAQRSASAAKEINALIDTSSTQVSSGVALVNQTGEALRSIGEQVREINDYIAKIVETAREQATDISEINSAVVNMDQTTQQNTALMTDTTRSIRGLAEEADGLVAKLAVFNVSERAASRPAPAARARPAAAAPAPAPQPQRPARHAGGGAAVAVAQGWDEF
;
A
#
# COMPACT_ATOMS: atom_id res chain seq x y z
N MET A 1 -81.16 -45.31 -28.54
CA MET A 1 -82.07 -46.46 -28.74
C MET A 1 -83.48 -45.91 -28.82
N ASN A 2 -84.18 -46.09 -29.95
CA ASN A 2 -85.40 -45.35 -30.28
C ASN A 2 -86.52 -45.65 -29.26
N TYR A 3 -86.95 -44.63 -28.51
CA TYR A 3 -87.88 -44.75 -27.38
C TYR A 3 -89.20 -45.43 -27.78
N MET A 4 -89.63 -45.22 -29.03
CA MET A 4 -90.82 -45.84 -29.63
C MET A 4 -90.76 -47.38 -29.71
N ILE A 5 -89.57 -47.95 -29.98
CA ILE A 5 -89.39 -49.41 -30.10
C ILE A 5 -89.51 -50.06 -28.71
N SER A 6 -88.99 -49.40 -27.67
CA SER A 6 -89.11 -49.87 -26.28
C SER A 6 -90.57 -49.89 -25.80
N LEU A 7 -91.37 -48.87 -26.15
CA LEU A 7 -92.78 -48.80 -25.79
C LEU A 7 -93.59 -49.93 -26.46
N ARG A 8 -93.46 -50.08 -27.78
CA ARG A 8 -94.18 -51.12 -28.54
C ARG A 8 -93.83 -52.53 -28.10
N THR A 9 -92.58 -52.79 -27.74
CA THR A 9 -92.16 -54.12 -27.27
C THR A 9 -92.84 -54.49 -25.95
N ARG A 10 -93.01 -53.52 -25.04
CA ARG A 10 -93.73 -53.72 -23.78
C ARG A 10 -95.24 -53.93 -24.01
N ALA A 11 -95.85 -53.13 -24.88
CA ALA A 11 -97.25 -53.29 -25.26
C ALA A 11 -97.55 -54.65 -25.90
N ALA A 12 -96.65 -55.13 -26.77
CA ALA A 12 -96.78 -56.41 -27.46
C ALA A 12 -96.97 -57.61 -26.51
N ILE A 13 -96.16 -57.66 -25.44
CA ILE A 13 -96.21 -58.73 -24.43
C ILE A 13 -97.58 -58.73 -23.73
N ALA A 14 -98.09 -57.55 -23.37
CA ALA A 14 -99.37 -57.42 -22.68
C ALA A 14 -100.56 -57.82 -23.57
N ILE A 15 -100.56 -57.38 -24.83
CA ILE A 15 -101.64 -57.67 -25.79
C ILE A 15 -101.73 -59.18 -26.07
N ILE A 16 -100.61 -59.88 -26.22
CA ILE A 16 -100.62 -61.32 -26.51
C ILE A 16 -100.97 -62.14 -25.29
N SER A 17 -100.50 -61.73 -24.12
CA SER A 17 -100.90 -62.36 -22.87
C SER A 17 -102.43 -62.32 -22.70
N LEU A 18 -103.07 -61.22 -23.10
CA LEU A 18 -104.53 -61.08 -23.06
C LEU A 18 -105.27 -62.05 -24.00
N LEU A 19 -104.73 -62.39 -25.18
CA LEU A 19 -105.35 -63.39 -26.07
C LEU A 19 -105.43 -64.76 -25.40
N TRP A 20 -104.35 -65.19 -24.75
CA TRP A 20 -104.32 -66.46 -24.04
C TRP A 20 -105.18 -66.45 -22.78
N ILE A 21 -105.32 -65.30 -22.12
CA ILE A 21 -106.30 -65.12 -21.04
C ILE A 21 -107.73 -65.32 -21.58
N ASN A 22 -108.06 -64.82 -22.78
CA ASN A 22 -109.37 -65.04 -23.41
C ASN A 22 -109.64 -66.52 -23.66
N VAL A 23 -108.65 -67.27 -24.16
CA VAL A 23 -108.76 -68.74 -24.32
C VAL A 23 -108.95 -69.43 -22.96
N GLY A 24 -108.27 -68.98 -21.92
CA GLY A 24 -108.47 -69.46 -20.55
C GLY A 24 -109.89 -69.20 -20.03
N MET A 25 -110.46 -68.02 -20.30
CA MET A 25 -111.84 -67.70 -19.95
C MET A 25 -112.84 -68.59 -20.70
N MET A 26 -112.60 -68.90 -21.97
CA MET A 26 -113.41 -69.86 -22.74
C MET A 26 -113.34 -71.27 -22.14
N ALA A 27 -112.16 -71.74 -21.72
CA ALA A 27 -111.98 -73.04 -21.06
C ALA A 27 -112.72 -73.11 -19.73
N LEU A 28 -112.68 -72.04 -18.95
CA LEU A 28 -113.42 -71.94 -17.70
C LEU A 28 -114.94 -71.95 -17.95
N ARG A 29 -115.40 -71.27 -19.00
CA ARG A 29 -116.81 -71.26 -19.40
C ARG A 29 -117.32 -72.66 -19.76
N PHE A 30 -116.50 -73.45 -20.45
CA PHE A 30 -116.80 -74.86 -20.77
C PHE A 30 -116.99 -75.71 -19.51
N LEU A 31 -116.13 -75.55 -18.51
CA LEU A 31 -116.22 -76.25 -17.23
C LEU A 31 -117.52 -75.93 -16.44
N TRP A 32 -118.06 -74.73 -16.60
CA TRP A 32 -119.35 -74.31 -16.01
C TRP A 32 -120.58 -74.62 -16.88
N GLY A 33 -120.42 -75.38 -17.98
CA GLY A 33 -121.51 -75.89 -18.81
C GLY A 33 -122.04 -74.88 -19.82
N MET A 34 -121.70 -75.04 -21.10
CA MET A 34 -122.07 -74.13 -22.19
C MET A 34 -122.98 -74.81 -23.23
N GLU A 35 -123.87 -74.04 -23.85
CA GLU A 35 -124.72 -74.54 -24.96
C GLU A 35 -123.97 -74.55 -26.30
N ALA A 36 -123.01 -73.65 -26.48
CA ALA A 36 -122.22 -73.56 -27.70
C ALA A 36 -121.26 -74.76 -27.85
N ASP A 37 -120.97 -75.14 -29.11
CA ASP A 37 -120.06 -76.26 -29.41
C ASP A 37 -118.65 -76.00 -28.83
N PRO A 38 -118.17 -76.83 -27.88
CA PRO A 38 -116.86 -76.67 -27.28
C PRO A 38 -115.71 -76.73 -28.28
N ILE A 39 -115.85 -77.48 -29.38
CA ILE A 39 -114.82 -77.59 -30.42
C ILE A 39 -114.66 -76.26 -31.15
N ILE A 40 -115.77 -75.59 -31.47
CA ILE A 40 -115.75 -74.28 -32.14
C ILE A 40 -115.15 -73.22 -31.21
N VAL A 41 -115.55 -73.20 -29.94
CA VAL A 41 -115.08 -72.17 -28.99
C VAL A 41 -113.64 -72.39 -28.56
N LEU A 42 -113.29 -73.57 -28.03
CA LEU A 42 -111.94 -73.83 -27.53
C LEU A 42 -110.94 -74.07 -28.65
N GLY A 43 -111.33 -74.82 -29.67
CA GLY A 43 -110.50 -75.05 -30.86
C GLY A 43 -110.28 -73.76 -31.64
N GLY A 44 -111.35 -73.00 -31.90
CA GLY A 44 -111.27 -71.70 -32.56
C GLY A 44 -110.45 -70.69 -31.77
N GLY A 45 -110.70 -70.56 -30.46
CA GLY A 45 -109.97 -69.65 -29.59
C GLY A 45 -108.47 -69.95 -29.54
N THR A 46 -108.11 -71.22 -29.38
CA THR A 46 -106.70 -71.66 -29.35
C THR A 46 -106.02 -71.44 -30.70
N ALA A 47 -106.70 -71.73 -31.81
CA ALA A 47 -106.15 -71.50 -33.16
C ALA A 47 -105.90 -70.01 -33.44
N ILE A 48 -106.83 -69.14 -33.06
CA ILE A 48 -106.70 -67.68 -33.22
C ILE A 48 -105.55 -67.14 -32.37
N ALA A 49 -105.47 -67.51 -31.08
CA ALA A 49 -104.40 -67.09 -30.19
C ALA A 49 -103.03 -67.62 -30.65
N GLY A 50 -102.96 -68.86 -31.11
CA GLY A 50 -101.76 -69.47 -31.68
C GLY A 50 -101.26 -68.76 -32.92
N ALA A 51 -102.15 -68.46 -33.87
CA ALA A 51 -101.80 -67.74 -35.11
C ALA A 51 -101.23 -66.34 -34.83
N ALA A 52 -101.83 -65.59 -33.89
CA ALA A 52 -101.32 -64.27 -33.50
C ALA A 52 -100.01 -64.34 -32.70
N THR A 53 -99.79 -65.42 -31.94
CA THR A 53 -98.52 -65.63 -31.23
C THR A 53 -97.37 -65.95 -32.20
N LEU A 54 -97.66 -66.69 -33.28
CA LEU A 54 -96.68 -66.99 -34.33
C LEU A 54 -96.22 -65.74 -35.08
N THR A 55 -97.15 -64.85 -35.44
CA THR A 55 -96.78 -63.57 -36.09
C THR A 55 -95.90 -62.73 -35.18
N TRP A 56 -96.20 -62.68 -33.88
CA TRP A 56 -95.39 -61.98 -32.89
C TRP A 56 -94.00 -62.57 -32.66
N TRP A 57 -93.85 -63.90 -32.72
CA TRP A 57 -92.54 -64.53 -32.59
C TRP A 57 -91.61 -64.09 -33.73
N ASN A 58 -92.15 -63.93 -34.93
CA ASN A 58 -91.39 -63.50 -36.10
C ASN A 58 -90.99 -62.02 -36.05
N ASP A 59 -91.92 -61.14 -35.68
CA ASP A 59 -91.64 -59.73 -35.47
C ASP A 59 -92.43 -59.20 -34.27
N ARG A 60 -91.74 -58.85 -33.19
CA ARG A 60 -92.39 -58.46 -31.93
C ARG A 60 -93.15 -57.15 -32.03
N THR A 61 -92.81 -56.27 -32.95
CA THR A 61 -93.40 -54.92 -33.04
C THR A 61 -93.82 -54.53 -34.45
N GLY A 62 -93.61 -55.39 -35.43
CA GLY A 62 -93.95 -55.14 -36.83
C GLY A 62 -95.43 -54.97 -37.08
N THR A 63 -95.75 -54.22 -38.12
CA THR A 63 -97.13 -53.92 -38.53
C THR A 63 -97.98 -55.17 -38.71
N ALA A 64 -97.42 -56.25 -39.26
CA ALA A 64 -98.12 -57.52 -39.42
C ALA A 64 -98.58 -58.11 -38.08
N THR A 65 -97.73 -58.08 -37.05
CA THR A 65 -98.04 -58.52 -35.69
C THR A 65 -99.09 -57.63 -35.05
N GLN A 66 -98.98 -56.32 -35.21
CA GLN A 66 -99.94 -55.38 -34.64
C GLN A 66 -101.34 -55.61 -35.22
N ILE A 67 -101.46 -55.75 -36.55
CA ILE A 67 -102.74 -55.99 -37.22
C ILE A 67 -103.30 -57.38 -36.88
N SER A 68 -102.46 -58.42 -36.95
CA SER A 68 -102.90 -59.80 -36.68
C SER A 68 -103.35 -60.00 -35.24
N THR A 69 -102.65 -59.43 -34.25
CA THR A 69 -103.07 -59.49 -32.84
C THR A 69 -104.39 -58.74 -32.59
N ALA A 70 -104.63 -57.61 -33.26
CA ALA A 70 -105.89 -56.87 -33.15
C ALA A 70 -107.08 -57.64 -33.77
N LEU A 71 -106.90 -58.24 -34.95
CA LEU A 71 -107.92 -59.10 -35.56
C LEU A 71 -108.20 -60.33 -34.71
N ALA A 72 -107.15 -60.96 -34.18
CA ALA A 72 -107.28 -62.10 -33.29
C ALA A 72 -108.04 -61.75 -32.01
N HIS A 73 -107.82 -60.55 -31.46
CA HIS A 73 -108.57 -60.07 -30.31
C HIS A 73 -110.06 -59.93 -30.62
N ALA A 74 -110.43 -59.22 -31.69
CA ALA A 74 -111.82 -59.09 -32.11
C ALA A 74 -112.50 -60.47 -32.33
N ALA A 75 -111.81 -61.40 -33.01
CA ALA A 75 -112.33 -62.75 -33.21
C ALA A 75 -112.43 -63.56 -31.91
N SER A 76 -111.47 -63.40 -30.99
CA SER A 76 -111.51 -64.06 -29.68
C SER A 76 -112.66 -63.54 -28.81
N VAL A 77 -112.94 -62.24 -28.85
CA VAL A 77 -114.08 -61.65 -28.15
C VAL A 77 -115.40 -62.16 -28.75
N ALA A 78 -115.51 -62.28 -30.08
CA ALA A 78 -116.67 -62.88 -30.72
C ALA A 78 -116.94 -64.31 -30.23
N LEU A 79 -115.90 -65.14 -30.13
CA LEU A 79 -116.01 -66.50 -29.58
C LEU A 79 -116.37 -66.52 -28.10
N LEU A 80 -115.86 -65.57 -27.31
CA LEU A 80 -116.26 -65.39 -25.91
C LEU A 80 -117.75 -65.08 -25.82
N VAL A 81 -118.26 -64.12 -26.59
CA VAL A 81 -119.70 -63.80 -26.62
C VAL A 81 -120.52 -65.04 -26.99
N TYR A 82 -120.11 -65.78 -28.02
CA TYR A 82 -120.78 -67.01 -28.42
C TYR A 82 -120.77 -68.09 -27.33
N SER A 83 -119.67 -68.22 -26.57
CA SER A 83 -119.57 -69.18 -25.46
C SER A 83 -120.53 -68.88 -24.30
N PHE A 84 -120.99 -67.64 -24.19
CA PHE A 84 -121.99 -67.20 -23.22
C PHE A 84 -123.40 -67.11 -23.82
N SER A 85 -123.64 -67.61 -25.03
CA SER A 85 -124.97 -67.66 -25.64
C SER A 85 -126.00 -68.28 -24.69
N GLY A 86 -127.13 -67.59 -24.47
CA GLY A 86 -128.20 -68.00 -23.56
C GLY A 86 -127.95 -67.66 -22.07
N SER A 87 -126.75 -67.18 -21.71
CA SER A 87 -126.44 -66.72 -20.36
C SER A 87 -126.84 -65.25 -20.14
N PRO A 88 -127.24 -64.85 -18.92
CA PRO A 88 -127.41 -63.43 -18.57
C PRO A 88 -126.17 -62.57 -18.88
N TYR A 89 -124.96 -63.17 -18.82
CA TYR A 89 -123.67 -62.47 -19.02
C TYR A 89 -123.27 -62.28 -20.49
N GLN A 90 -124.08 -62.73 -21.47
CA GLN A 90 -123.75 -62.60 -22.89
C GLN A 90 -123.56 -61.13 -23.29
N ILE A 91 -124.39 -60.23 -22.75
CA ILE A 91 -124.33 -58.79 -23.04
C ILE A 91 -123.05 -58.18 -22.45
N ASP A 92 -122.65 -58.54 -21.23
CA ASP A 92 -121.43 -58.05 -20.60
C ASP A 92 -120.19 -58.46 -21.42
N MET A 93 -120.15 -59.72 -21.88
CA MET A 93 -119.10 -60.20 -22.78
C MET A 93 -119.11 -59.48 -24.13
N HIS A 94 -120.26 -58.99 -24.58
CA HIS A 94 -120.37 -58.20 -25.79
C HIS A 94 -119.73 -56.82 -25.63
N MET A 95 -119.86 -56.19 -24.46
CA MET A 95 -119.18 -54.91 -24.17
C MET A 95 -117.65 -55.06 -24.12
N TYR A 96 -117.12 -56.29 -23.98
CA TYR A 96 -115.69 -56.57 -23.96
C TYR A 96 -114.97 -56.20 -25.28
N PHE A 97 -115.69 -56.05 -26.39
CA PHE A 97 -115.13 -55.55 -27.65
C PHE A 97 -114.49 -54.16 -27.48
N PHE A 98 -115.12 -53.26 -26.72
CA PHE A 98 -114.64 -51.90 -26.49
C PHE A 98 -113.34 -51.91 -25.65
N ALA A 99 -113.33 -52.68 -24.56
CA ALA A 99 -112.14 -52.84 -23.74
C ALA A 99 -110.95 -53.41 -24.53
N SER A 100 -111.20 -54.42 -25.36
CA SER A 100 -110.17 -55.05 -26.19
C SER A 100 -109.66 -54.10 -27.30
N LEU A 101 -110.53 -53.31 -27.93
CA LEU A 101 -110.17 -52.27 -28.89
C LEU A 101 -109.27 -51.19 -28.26
N ALA A 102 -109.64 -50.70 -27.08
CA ALA A 102 -108.88 -49.69 -26.35
C ALA A 102 -107.47 -50.19 -25.99
N ILE A 103 -107.33 -51.46 -25.59
CA ILE A 103 -106.02 -52.08 -25.30
C ILE A 103 -105.18 -52.18 -26.58
N CYS A 104 -105.78 -52.46 -27.74
CA CYS A 104 -105.06 -52.48 -29.02
C CYS A 104 -104.50 -51.09 -29.41
N ALA A 105 -105.03 -49.99 -28.86
CA ALA A 105 -104.47 -48.65 -29.08
C ALA A 105 -103.06 -48.46 -28.48
N ALA A 106 -102.65 -49.34 -27.56
CA ALA A 106 -101.29 -49.34 -27.00
C ALA A 106 -100.19 -49.60 -28.05
N TRP A 107 -100.56 -50.09 -29.25
CA TRP A 107 -99.63 -50.16 -30.38
C TRP A 107 -99.16 -48.79 -30.89
N VAL A 108 -99.89 -47.72 -30.55
CA VAL A 108 -99.63 -46.35 -31.04
C VAL A 108 -99.48 -46.39 -32.57
N ASN A 109 -100.43 -47.09 -33.21
CA ASN A 109 -100.56 -47.21 -34.65
C ASN A 109 -102.06 -47.28 -34.98
N TRP A 110 -102.47 -46.64 -36.07
CA TRP A 110 -103.85 -46.55 -36.49
C TRP A 110 -104.35 -47.82 -37.20
N GLN A 111 -103.43 -48.56 -37.85
CA GLN A 111 -103.78 -49.74 -38.65
C GLN A 111 -104.44 -50.87 -37.82
N PRO A 112 -103.94 -51.24 -36.62
CA PRO A 112 -104.56 -52.27 -35.77
C PRO A 112 -105.96 -51.89 -35.29
N ILE A 113 -106.16 -50.61 -34.94
CA ILE A 113 -107.44 -50.09 -34.45
C ILE A 113 -108.51 -50.22 -35.55
N LEU A 114 -108.17 -49.82 -36.78
CA LEU A 114 -109.08 -49.97 -37.93
C LEU A 114 -109.34 -51.44 -38.28
N ALA A 115 -108.33 -52.30 -38.20
CA ALA A 115 -108.49 -53.72 -38.49
C ALA A 115 -109.47 -54.39 -37.51
N PHE A 116 -109.33 -54.11 -36.21
CA PHE A 116 -110.26 -54.58 -35.17
C PHE A 116 -111.68 -54.08 -35.44
N ALA A 117 -111.85 -52.76 -35.56
CA ALA A 117 -113.17 -52.15 -35.76
C ALA A 117 -113.86 -52.67 -37.02
N GLY A 118 -113.10 -52.84 -38.11
CA GLY A 118 -113.60 -53.41 -39.36
C GLY A 118 -114.11 -54.84 -39.20
N LEU A 119 -113.35 -55.72 -38.55
CA LEU A 119 -113.77 -57.11 -38.31
C LEU A 119 -115.01 -57.16 -37.41
N THR A 120 -115.05 -56.35 -36.36
CA THR A 120 -116.20 -56.25 -35.46
C THR A 120 -117.45 -55.76 -36.21
N ALA A 121 -117.35 -54.72 -37.03
CA ALA A 121 -118.48 -54.21 -37.82
C ALA A 121 -119.03 -55.28 -38.78
N VAL A 122 -118.16 -55.98 -39.51
CA VAL A 122 -118.54 -57.08 -40.41
C VAL A 122 -119.21 -58.21 -39.63
N HIS A 123 -118.64 -58.62 -38.50
CA HIS A 123 -119.18 -59.66 -37.64
C HIS A 123 -120.61 -59.34 -37.17
N HIS A 124 -120.87 -58.13 -36.70
CA HIS A 124 -122.18 -57.71 -36.21
C HIS A 124 -123.22 -57.64 -37.34
N LEU A 125 -122.83 -57.10 -38.50
CA LEU A 125 -123.73 -57.01 -39.65
C LEU A 125 -124.10 -58.39 -40.19
N VAL A 126 -123.14 -59.31 -40.30
CA VAL A 126 -123.38 -60.67 -40.80
C VAL A 126 -124.26 -61.46 -39.83
N LEU A 127 -123.96 -61.42 -38.53
CA LEU A 127 -124.76 -62.16 -37.54
C LEU A 127 -126.17 -61.60 -37.38
N PHE A 128 -126.39 -60.30 -37.59
CA PHE A 128 -127.73 -59.73 -37.59
C PHE A 128 -128.66 -60.41 -38.62
N PHE A 129 -128.16 -60.78 -39.79
CA PHE A 129 -128.98 -61.46 -40.81
C PHE A 129 -129.07 -62.98 -40.60
N LEU A 130 -128.05 -63.61 -40.01
CA LEU A 130 -127.99 -65.07 -39.89
C LEU A 130 -128.55 -65.58 -38.56
N ILE A 131 -128.11 -65.02 -37.44
CA ILE A 131 -128.44 -65.46 -36.08
C ILE A 131 -128.50 -64.24 -35.14
N PRO A 132 -129.55 -63.40 -35.22
CA PRO A 132 -129.61 -62.13 -34.49
C PRO A 132 -129.45 -62.29 -32.96
N ALA A 133 -129.96 -63.40 -32.40
CA ALA A 133 -129.86 -63.72 -30.97
C ALA A 133 -128.42 -63.96 -30.48
N ALA A 134 -127.48 -64.27 -31.37
CA ALA A 134 -126.06 -64.44 -31.00
C ALA A 134 -125.38 -63.09 -30.70
N VAL A 135 -125.90 -61.99 -31.25
CA VAL A 135 -125.38 -60.63 -31.06
C VAL A 135 -126.06 -59.97 -29.86
N PHE A 136 -127.39 -59.97 -29.84
CA PHE A 136 -128.19 -59.34 -28.77
C PHE A 136 -129.27 -60.31 -28.27
N PRO A 137 -129.21 -60.81 -27.02
CA PRO A 137 -130.28 -61.63 -26.46
C PRO A 137 -131.56 -60.80 -26.27
N GLY A 138 -132.67 -61.26 -26.85
CA GLY A 138 -133.99 -60.61 -26.83
C GLY A 138 -134.49 -60.16 -28.22
N THR A 139 -135.34 -59.14 -28.29
CA THR A 139 -135.81 -58.56 -29.56
C THR A 139 -134.69 -57.75 -30.22
N SER A 140 -134.06 -58.30 -31.26
CA SER A 140 -133.07 -57.60 -32.07
C SER A 140 -133.76 -56.66 -33.05
N ASP A 141 -133.52 -55.35 -32.93
CA ASP A 141 -133.96 -54.34 -33.90
C ASP A 141 -132.77 -53.80 -34.70
N PHE A 142 -132.96 -53.51 -35.99
CA PHE A 142 -131.91 -53.00 -36.89
C PHE A 142 -131.31 -51.68 -36.37
N GLY A 143 -132.13 -50.86 -35.70
CA GLY A 143 -131.68 -49.61 -35.08
C GLY A 143 -130.57 -49.80 -34.04
N ARG A 144 -130.54 -50.95 -33.34
CA ARG A 144 -129.50 -51.24 -32.35
C ARG A 144 -128.15 -51.53 -33.01
N VAL A 145 -128.12 -52.23 -34.14
CA VAL A 145 -126.88 -52.51 -34.90
C VAL A 145 -126.31 -51.21 -35.46
N VAL A 146 -127.15 -50.31 -35.98
CA VAL A 146 -126.73 -48.99 -36.46
C VAL A 146 -126.16 -48.14 -35.32
N LEU A 147 -126.82 -48.10 -34.16
CA LEU A 147 -126.30 -47.37 -32.99
C LEU A 147 -124.93 -47.92 -32.55
N HIS A 148 -124.77 -49.24 -32.54
CA HIS A 148 -123.50 -49.87 -32.19
C HIS A 148 -122.39 -49.55 -33.19
N ALA A 149 -122.71 -49.50 -34.49
CA ALA A 149 -121.76 -49.09 -35.52
C ALA A 149 -121.30 -47.63 -35.37
N VAL A 150 -122.20 -46.71 -34.99
CA VAL A 150 -121.83 -45.31 -34.70
C VAL A 150 -120.90 -45.21 -33.49
N ILE A 151 -121.18 -45.95 -32.41
CA ILE A 151 -120.32 -45.98 -31.22
C ILE A 151 -118.91 -46.48 -31.59
N LEU A 152 -118.83 -47.58 -32.35
CA LEU A 152 -117.55 -48.16 -32.78
C LEU A 152 -116.72 -47.20 -33.63
N ILE A 153 -117.34 -46.45 -34.55
CA ILE A 153 -116.64 -45.45 -35.38
C ILE A 153 -116.12 -44.29 -34.53
N LEU A 154 -116.94 -43.79 -33.59
CA LEU A 154 -116.53 -42.70 -32.69
C LEU A 154 -115.35 -43.12 -31.79
N GLU A 155 -115.41 -44.32 -31.21
CA GLU A 155 -114.35 -44.84 -30.35
C GLU A 155 -113.05 -45.10 -31.14
N ALA A 156 -113.13 -45.77 -32.29
CA ALA A 156 -111.97 -46.03 -33.14
C ALA A 156 -111.31 -44.72 -33.60
N GLY A 157 -112.10 -43.70 -33.97
CA GLY A 157 -111.61 -42.38 -34.34
C GLY A 157 -110.84 -41.68 -33.22
N ALA A 158 -111.37 -41.70 -31.99
CA ALA A 158 -110.72 -41.10 -30.83
C ALA A 158 -109.36 -41.77 -30.51
N LEU A 159 -109.30 -43.10 -30.57
CA LEU A 159 -108.08 -43.86 -30.31
C LEU A 159 -106.99 -43.62 -31.37
N VAL A 160 -107.36 -43.50 -32.65
CA VAL A 160 -106.42 -43.18 -33.74
C VAL A 160 -105.79 -41.78 -33.53
N ALA A 161 -106.59 -40.79 -33.14
CA ALA A 161 -106.11 -39.42 -32.91
C ALA A 161 -105.09 -39.36 -31.74
N LEU A 162 -105.38 -40.05 -30.63
CA LEU A 162 -104.47 -40.15 -29.48
C LEU A 162 -103.14 -40.83 -29.86
N GLY A 163 -103.21 -41.91 -30.64
CA GLY A 163 -102.01 -42.60 -31.13
C GLY A 163 -101.10 -41.71 -31.97
N HIS A 164 -101.67 -40.86 -32.83
CA HIS A 164 -100.89 -39.96 -33.68
C HIS A 164 -100.18 -38.85 -32.88
N SER A 165 -100.86 -38.27 -31.88
CA SER A 165 -100.28 -37.23 -31.01
C SER A 165 -99.10 -37.75 -30.18
N LEU A 166 -99.20 -38.98 -29.65
CA LEU A 166 -98.14 -39.59 -28.86
C LEU A 166 -96.88 -39.89 -29.70
N ALA A 167 -97.05 -40.27 -30.97
CA ALA A 167 -95.91 -40.55 -31.86
C ALA A 167 -95.10 -39.29 -32.20
N ARG A 168 -95.73 -38.11 -32.37
CA ARG A 168 -95.02 -36.86 -32.67
C ARG A 168 -94.18 -36.34 -31.50
N ALA A 169 -94.67 -36.49 -30.26
CA ALA A 169 -93.99 -35.99 -29.07
C ALA A 169 -92.62 -36.66 -28.85
N PHE A 170 -92.48 -37.95 -29.19
CA PHE A 170 -91.20 -38.65 -29.02
C PHE A 170 -90.16 -38.31 -30.09
N ALA A 171 -90.55 -37.89 -31.30
CA ALA A 171 -89.60 -37.54 -32.36
C ALA A 171 -88.84 -36.22 -32.08
N GLN A 172 -89.47 -35.26 -31.38
CA GLN A 172 -88.85 -33.97 -31.06
C GLN A 172 -87.77 -34.04 -29.96
N ASN A 173 -87.79 -35.09 -29.13
CA ASN A 173 -86.89 -35.21 -27.97
C ASN A 173 -85.50 -35.74 -28.37
N ASP A 174 -85.39 -36.51 -29.46
CA ASP A 174 -84.12 -37.10 -29.89
C ASP A 174 -83.18 -36.09 -30.59
N GLU A 175 -83.70 -35.01 -31.18
CA GLU A 175 -82.92 -34.02 -31.95
C GLU A 175 -82.17 -33.01 -31.04
N ALA A 176 -82.72 -32.68 -29.87
CA ALA A 176 -82.13 -31.70 -28.94
C ALA A 176 -80.88 -32.22 -28.17
N MET A 177 -80.69 -33.53 -28.06
CA MET A 177 -79.60 -34.13 -27.25
C MET A 177 -78.25 -34.22 -27.99
N ILE A 178 -78.24 -34.09 -29.32
CA ILE A 178 -77.02 -34.26 -30.12
C ILE A 178 -76.20 -32.96 -30.19
N GLU A 179 -76.85 -31.80 -30.19
CA GLU A 179 -76.20 -30.49 -30.34
C GLU A 179 -75.42 -30.06 -29.08
N THR A 180 -75.91 -30.38 -27.89
CA THR A 180 -75.27 -29.95 -26.61
C THR A 180 -73.95 -30.68 -26.32
N ARG A 181 -73.72 -31.87 -26.89
CA ARG A 181 -72.52 -32.68 -26.58
C ARG A 181 -71.26 -32.17 -27.30
N ALA A 182 -71.41 -31.66 -28.52
CA ALA A 182 -70.27 -31.22 -29.34
C ALA A 182 -69.65 -29.90 -28.83
N ALA A 183 -70.44 -29.00 -28.24
CA ALA A 183 -69.95 -27.70 -27.75
C ALA A 183 -69.08 -27.81 -26.48
N ASN A 184 -69.32 -28.82 -25.62
CA ASN A 184 -68.59 -28.98 -24.36
C ASN A 184 -67.16 -29.54 -24.52
N GLU A 185 -66.90 -30.35 -25.55
CA GLU A 185 -65.58 -30.95 -25.76
C GLU A 185 -64.53 -29.92 -26.22
N GLN A 186 -64.89 -28.99 -27.11
CA GLN A 186 -63.97 -27.93 -27.57
C GLN A 186 -63.60 -26.92 -26.46
N ALA A 187 -64.52 -26.61 -25.56
CA ALA A 187 -64.27 -25.69 -24.45
C ALA A 187 -63.28 -26.28 -23.41
N SER A 188 -63.30 -27.60 -23.20
CA SER A 188 -62.41 -28.27 -22.24
C SER A 188 -60.94 -28.30 -22.71
N GLU A 189 -60.69 -28.51 -24.00
CA GLU A 189 -59.33 -28.62 -24.53
C GLU A 189 -58.58 -27.27 -24.54
N MET A 190 -59.27 -26.17 -24.84
CA MET A 190 -58.70 -24.82 -24.78
C MET A 190 -58.32 -24.41 -23.35
N SER A 191 -59.13 -24.80 -22.36
CA SER A 191 -58.88 -24.51 -20.95
C SER A 191 -57.61 -25.21 -20.43
N ARG A 192 -57.39 -26.47 -20.82
CA ARG A 192 -56.19 -27.24 -20.39
C ARG A 192 -54.88 -26.63 -20.92
N LYS A 193 -54.84 -26.23 -22.20
CA LYS A 193 -53.64 -25.63 -22.81
C LYS A 193 -53.31 -24.26 -22.22
N ALA A 194 -54.32 -23.48 -21.83
CA ALA A 194 -54.12 -22.19 -21.18
C ALA A 194 -53.52 -22.32 -19.77
N GLU A 195 -53.94 -23.33 -19.00
CA GLU A 195 -53.42 -23.56 -17.64
C GLU A 195 -51.97 -24.09 -17.64
N GLU A 196 -51.62 -24.99 -18.57
CA GLU A 196 -50.24 -25.48 -18.73
C GLU A 196 -49.25 -24.34 -19.08
N ALA A 197 -49.65 -23.45 -20.00
CA ALA A 197 -48.85 -22.28 -20.36
C ALA A 197 -48.73 -21.26 -19.20
N ARG A 198 -49.78 -21.10 -18.41
CA ARG A 198 -49.76 -20.23 -17.21
C ARG A 198 -48.79 -20.78 -16.15
N GLN A 199 -48.79 -22.09 -15.93
CA GLN A 199 -47.93 -22.72 -14.93
C GLN A 199 -46.44 -22.63 -15.31
N GLN A 200 -46.09 -22.84 -16.58
CA GLN A 200 -44.70 -22.68 -17.06
C GLN A 200 -44.20 -21.24 -16.90
N ASN A 201 -45.02 -20.25 -17.25
CA ASN A 201 -44.66 -18.84 -17.10
C ASN A 201 -44.47 -18.43 -15.63
N ILE A 202 -45.26 -18.99 -14.70
CA ILE A 202 -45.10 -18.73 -13.26
C ILE A 202 -43.79 -19.33 -12.74
N GLU A 203 -43.44 -20.55 -13.13
CA GLU A 203 -42.19 -21.19 -12.69
C GLU A 203 -40.94 -20.51 -13.30
N ASP A 204 -40.99 -20.10 -14.57
CA ASP A 204 -39.90 -19.31 -15.18
C ASP A 204 -39.80 -17.88 -14.62
N ALA A 205 -40.90 -17.29 -14.15
CA ALA A 205 -40.88 -16.02 -13.43
C ALA A 205 -40.22 -16.19 -12.05
N LYS A 206 -40.59 -17.24 -11.29
CA LYS A 206 -39.98 -17.55 -9.99
C LYS A 206 -38.48 -17.85 -10.11
N ARG A 207 -38.05 -18.61 -11.13
CA ARG A 207 -36.62 -18.90 -11.34
C ARG A 207 -35.81 -17.62 -11.58
N ARG A 208 -36.30 -16.73 -12.45
CA ARG A 208 -35.63 -15.44 -12.72
C ARG A 208 -35.65 -14.50 -11.53
N GLU A 209 -36.72 -14.52 -10.74
CA GLU A 209 -36.79 -13.75 -9.49
C GLU A 209 -35.81 -14.29 -8.46
N ALA A 210 -35.69 -15.61 -8.32
CA ALA A 210 -34.71 -16.25 -7.43
C ALA A 210 -33.26 -15.98 -7.86
N GLU A 211 -32.94 -16.05 -9.16
CA GLU A 211 -31.62 -15.70 -9.70
C GLU A 211 -31.29 -14.23 -9.44
N ARG A 212 -32.21 -13.31 -9.73
CA ARG A 212 -32.02 -11.87 -9.44
C ARG A 212 -31.88 -11.59 -7.95
N ALA A 213 -32.64 -12.27 -7.10
CA ALA A 213 -32.54 -12.14 -5.65
C ALA A 213 -31.19 -12.66 -5.15
N ALA A 214 -30.70 -13.79 -5.68
CA ALA A 214 -29.38 -14.32 -5.35
C ALA A 214 -28.25 -13.39 -5.80
N ASP A 215 -28.33 -12.83 -7.01
CA ASP A 215 -27.33 -11.87 -7.51
C ASP A 215 -27.35 -10.56 -6.72
N THR A 216 -28.54 -10.07 -6.37
CA THR A 216 -28.70 -8.89 -5.51
C THR A 216 -28.12 -9.15 -4.12
N ALA A 217 -28.37 -10.32 -3.53
CA ALA A 217 -27.82 -10.71 -2.23
C ALA A 217 -26.29 -10.81 -2.27
N ARG A 218 -25.71 -11.39 -3.33
CA ARG A 218 -24.25 -11.47 -3.54
C ARG A 218 -23.62 -10.08 -3.65
N LEU A 219 -24.22 -9.20 -4.45
CA LEU A 219 -23.76 -7.82 -4.59
C LEU A 219 -23.88 -7.03 -3.29
N GLN A 220 -25.00 -7.19 -2.57
CA GLN A 220 -25.21 -6.56 -1.27
C GLN A 220 -24.19 -7.02 -0.24
N PHE A 221 -23.91 -8.33 -0.16
CA PHE A 221 -22.88 -8.87 0.73
C PHE A 221 -21.49 -8.29 0.43
N ALA A 222 -21.10 -8.24 -0.85
CA ALA A 222 -19.82 -7.66 -1.25
C ALA A 222 -19.75 -6.17 -0.89
N MET A 223 -20.80 -5.39 -1.14
CA MET A 223 -20.88 -3.96 -0.80
C MET A 223 -20.83 -3.72 0.71
N GLU A 224 -21.53 -4.50 1.51
CA GLU A 224 -21.51 -4.41 2.98
C GLU A 224 -20.13 -4.75 3.53
N SER A 225 -19.50 -5.80 3.00
CA SER A 225 -18.14 -6.21 3.37
C SER A 225 -17.10 -5.14 3.04
N LEU A 226 -17.12 -4.61 1.81
CA LEU A 226 -16.27 -3.48 1.40
C LEU A 226 -16.54 -2.23 2.24
N GLY A 227 -17.81 -1.90 2.49
CA GLY A 227 -18.21 -0.76 3.31
C GLY A 227 -17.71 -0.87 4.75
N SER A 228 -17.75 -2.08 5.33
CA SER A 228 -17.18 -2.38 6.65
C SER A 228 -15.65 -2.23 6.66
N GLY A 229 -14.98 -2.76 5.63
CA GLY A 229 -13.53 -2.62 5.46
C GLY A 229 -13.09 -1.15 5.34
N LEU A 230 -13.77 -0.37 4.51
CA LEU A 230 -13.50 1.07 4.34
C LEU A 230 -13.80 1.88 5.61
N ARG A 231 -14.80 1.50 6.40
CA ARG A 231 -15.08 2.14 7.69
C ARG A 231 -13.92 1.93 8.68
N LYS A 232 -13.40 0.70 8.77
CA LYS A 232 -12.22 0.40 9.59
C LYS A 232 -10.97 1.14 9.11
N LEU A 233 -10.77 1.26 7.80
CA LEU A 233 -9.70 2.10 7.22
C LEU A 233 -9.86 3.57 7.63
N ALA A 234 -11.07 4.13 7.59
CA ALA A 234 -11.34 5.50 8.02
C ALA A 234 -11.09 5.72 9.53
N GLU A 235 -11.24 4.68 10.34
CA GLU A 235 -10.87 4.66 11.76
C GLU A 235 -9.36 4.45 11.98
N GLY A 236 -8.59 4.24 10.91
CA GLY A 236 -7.14 4.04 10.95
C GLY A 236 -6.69 2.58 11.07
N ASP A 237 -7.58 1.57 11.05
CA ASP A 237 -7.16 0.17 11.14
C ASP A 237 -6.72 -0.39 9.79
N LEU A 238 -5.40 -0.46 9.57
CA LEU A 238 -4.82 -1.00 8.33
C LEU A 238 -4.70 -2.52 8.32
N ARG A 239 -4.97 -3.19 9.45
CA ARG A 239 -4.88 -4.64 9.59
C ARG A 239 -6.12 -5.35 9.06
N VAL A 240 -7.17 -4.61 8.71
CA VAL A 240 -8.42 -5.21 8.21
C VAL A 240 -8.16 -5.99 6.92
N ARG A 241 -8.71 -7.20 6.86
CA ARG A 241 -8.74 -8.04 5.67
C ARG A 241 -10.15 -8.59 5.49
N LEU A 242 -10.62 -8.63 4.25
CA LEU A 242 -11.87 -9.28 3.88
C LEU A 242 -11.57 -10.78 3.73
N THR A 243 -11.97 -11.57 4.72
CA THR A 243 -11.69 -13.02 4.81
C THR A 243 -12.74 -13.88 4.15
N ASP A 244 -13.99 -13.41 4.14
CA ASP A 244 -15.11 -14.14 3.58
C ASP A 244 -15.05 -14.10 2.05
N GLU A 245 -15.19 -15.26 1.41
CA GLU A 245 -15.14 -15.40 -0.04
C GLU A 245 -16.32 -14.69 -0.71
N PHE A 246 -16.04 -13.96 -1.78
CA PHE A 246 -17.09 -13.38 -2.61
C PHE A 246 -17.45 -14.36 -3.73
N ASP A 247 -18.53 -14.06 -4.43
CA ASP A 247 -18.83 -14.74 -5.68
C ASP A 247 -17.68 -14.59 -6.68
N GLU A 248 -17.48 -15.58 -7.55
CA GLU A 248 -16.39 -15.62 -8.54
C GLU A 248 -16.28 -14.32 -9.35
N THR A 249 -17.42 -13.70 -9.67
CA THR A 249 -17.47 -12.44 -10.42
C THR A 249 -17.02 -11.21 -9.64
N LEU A 250 -17.05 -11.25 -8.31
CA LEU A 250 -16.74 -10.14 -7.40
C LEU A 250 -15.45 -10.35 -6.59
N GLU A 251 -14.86 -11.53 -6.66
CA GLU A 251 -13.67 -11.93 -5.88
C GLU A 251 -12.44 -11.03 -6.15
N VAL A 252 -12.35 -10.46 -7.35
CA VAL A 252 -11.32 -9.47 -7.70
C VAL A 252 -11.39 -8.25 -6.76
N LEU A 253 -12.58 -7.78 -6.39
CA LEU A 253 -12.74 -6.63 -5.49
C LEU A 253 -12.19 -6.91 -4.10
N ARG A 254 -12.38 -8.15 -3.61
CA ARG A 254 -11.85 -8.61 -2.32
C ARG A 254 -10.31 -8.65 -2.36
N GLY A 255 -9.76 -9.19 -3.45
CA GLY A 255 -8.32 -9.27 -3.69
C GLY A 255 -7.65 -7.90 -3.77
N ASP A 256 -8.20 -6.99 -4.56
CA ASP A 256 -7.69 -5.63 -4.75
C ASP A 256 -7.76 -4.81 -3.45
N PHE A 257 -8.87 -4.94 -2.69
CA PHE A 257 -8.98 -4.32 -1.38
C PHE A 257 -7.88 -4.82 -0.43
N ASN A 258 -7.72 -6.13 -0.28
CA ASN A 258 -6.72 -6.71 0.62
C ASN A 258 -5.28 -6.33 0.21
N THR A 259 -4.98 -6.31 -1.08
CA THR A 259 -3.66 -5.91 -1.61
C THR A 259 -3.37 -4.44 -1.35
N SER A 260 -4.38 -3.58 -1.49
CA SER A 260 -4.27 -2.15 -1.20
C SER A 260 -4.03 -1.91 0.30
N MET A 261 -4.74 -2.63 1.17
CA MET A 261 -4.55 -2.55 2.62
C MET A 261 -3.16 -3.03 3.03
N GLU A 262 -2.65 -4.10 2.44
CA GLU A 262 -1.29 -4.60 2.71
C GLU A 262 -0.22 -3.58 2.27
N SER A 263 -0.37 -2.99 1.09
CA SER A 263 0.56 -1.97 0.59
C SER A 263 0.57 -0.71 1.47
N LEU A 264 -0.61 -0.26 1.90
CA LEU A 264 -0.73 0.91 2.78
C LEU A 264 -0.16 0.64 4.17
N GLU A 265 -0.44 -0.55 4.73
CA GLU A 265 0.12 -1.00 6.01
C GLU A 265 1.65 -1.03 5.96
N GLN A 266 2.23 -1.59 4.90
CA GLN A 266 3.69 -1.64 4.73
C GLN A 266 4.29 -0.23 4.62
N LEU A 267 3.68 0.66 3.82
CA LEU A 267 4.16 2.03 3.65
C LEU A 267 4.15 2.80 4.99
N VAL A 268 3.06 2.71 5.76
CA VAL A 268 2.96 3.36 7.07
C VAL A 268 3.98 2.80 8.06
N ALA A 269 4.21 1.48 8.06
CA ALA A 269 5.22 0.86 8.91
C ALA A 269 6.65 1.32 8.54
N GLU A 270 6.98 1.39 7.25
CA GLU A 270 8.28 1.86 6.75
C GLU A 270 8.51 3.35 7.07
N LEU A 271 7.48 4.19 6.89
CA LEU A 271 7.55 5.61 7.27
C LEU A 271 7.73 5.77 8.78
N GLY A 272 7.01 4.99 9.60
CA GLY A 272 7.15 5.03 11.05
C GLY A 272 8.52 4.57 11.52
N GLY A 273 9.10 3.55 10.87
CA GLY A 273 10.48 3.13 11.10
C GLY A 273 11.50 4.23 10.74
N SER A 274 11.34 4.84 9.57
CA SER A 274 12.21 5.93 9.10
C SER A 274 12.16 7.16 10.00
N ALA A 275 10.96 7.54 10.47
CA ALA A 275 10.78 8.66 11.38
C ALA A 275 11.46 8.41 12.75
N ARG A 276 11.33 7.20 13.30
CA ARG A 276 12.05 6.82 14.54
C ARG A 276 13.56 6.87 14.37
N GLN A 277 14.06 6.35 13.25
CA GLN A 277 15.49 6.40 12.94
C GLN A 277 16.00 7.84 12.79
N MET A 278 15.19 8.73 12.20
CA MET A 278 15.50 10.15 12.09
C MET A 278 15.56 10.85 13.46
N CYS A 279 14.66 10.50 14.38
CA CYS A 279 14.69 11.01 15.77
C CYS A 279 15.96 10.54 16.51
N GLU A 280 16.29 9.25 16.42
CA GLU A 280 17.51 8.69 17.02
C GLU A 280 18.79 9.31 16.44
N ALA A 281 18.86 9.46 15.11
CA ALA A 281 19.96 10.13 14.43
C ALA A 281 20.08 11.59 14.88
N SER A 282 18.96 12.33 14.95
CA SER A 282 18.96 13.73 15.39
C SER A 282 19.45 13.87 16.83
N ASN A 283 19.02 13.00 17.76
CA ASN A 283 19.52 13.00 19.14
C ASN A 283 21.04 12.72 19.22
N THR A 284 21.53 11.82 18.37
CA THR A 284 22.96 11.52 18.27
C THR A 284 23.75 12.74 17.78
N VAL A 285 23.30 13.39 16.71
CA VAL A 285 23.96 14.60 16.19
C VAL A 285 23.88 15.75 17.19
N CYS A 286 22.79 15.88 17.97
CA CYS A 286 22.70 16.88 19.04
C CYS A 286 23.76 16.64 20.12
N THR A 287 23.96 15.39 20.53
CA THR A 287 25.02 15.02 21.49
C THR A 287 26.42 15.32 20.95
N ASP A 288 26.65 15.07 19.67
CA ASP A 288 27.92 15.38 19.01
C ASP A 288 28.15 16.89 18.89
N ALA A 289 27.11 17.67 18.57
CA ALA A 289 27.16 19.13 18.53
C ALA A 289 27.50 19.72 19.91
N GLU A 290 26.92 19.21 21.00
CA GLU A 290 27.27 19.59 22.37
C GLU A 290 28.74 19.28 22.68
N ARG A 291 29.25 18.12 22.24
CA ARG A 291 30.66 17.76 22.39
C ARG A 291 31.57 18.70 21.60
N ILE A 292 31.20 19.09 20.38
CA ILE A 292 31.95 20.07 19.59
C ILE A 292 31.94 21.42 20.30
N SER A 293 30.78 21.90 20.78
CA SER A 293 30.68 23.16 21.53
C SER A 293 31.65 23.20 22.72
N LYS A 294 31.68 22.13 23.53
CA LYS A 294 32.60 22.02 24.67
C LYS A 294 34.08 22.03 24.26
N ARG A 295 34.42 21.39 23.13
CA ARG A 295 35.79 21.43 22.58
C ARG A 295 36.14 22.81 22.05
N THR A 296 35.21 23.51 21.41
CA THR A 296 35.38 24.88 20.93
C THR A 296 35.61 25.86 22.09
N GLU A 297 34.87 25.70 23.20
CA GLU A 297 35.10 26.46 24.43
C GLU A 297 36.49 26.21 25.03
N GLN A 298 36.92 24.95 25.11
CA GLN A 298 38.29 24.62 25.56
C GLN A 298 39.36 25.18 24.63
N GLN A 299 39.11 25.15 23.33
CA GLN A 299 40.00 25.75 22.34
C GLN A 299 40.11 27.26 22.50
N ALA A 300 39.00 27.96 22.82
CA ALA A 300 39.01 29.39 23.11
C ALA A 300 39.92 29.69 24.33
N VAL A 301 39.81 28.91 25.41
CA VAL A 301 40.69 29.04 26.58
C VAL A 301 42.17 28.86 26.21
N SER A 302 42.50 27.83 25.41
CA SER A 302 43.87 27.63 24.95
C SER A 302 44.38 28.75 24.04
N LEU A 303 43.49 29.36 23.23
CA LEU A 303 43.82 30.52 22.40
C LEU A 303 44.10 31.77 23.25
N GLU A 304 43.31 32.02 24.30
CA GLU A 304 43.57 33.12 25.25
C GLU A 304 44.92 32.96 25.95
N GLU A 305 45.25 31.76 26.44
CA GLU A 305 46.55 31.47 27.06
C GLU A 305 47.71 31.66 26.08
N THR A 306 47.52 31.23 24.82
CA THR A 306 48.51 31.38 23.76
C THR A 306 48.71 32.85 23.39
N ALA A 307 47.63 33.62 23.25
CA ALA A 307 47.69 35.06 23.01
C ALA A 307 48.43 35.78 24.14
N ALA A 308 48.14 35.43 25.40
CA ALA A 308 48.84 35.98 26.56
C ALA A 308 50.34 35.61 26.57
N ALA A 309 50.69 34.40 26.15
CA ALA A 309 52.08 33.97 26.02
C ALA A 309 52.81 34.74 24.90
N ILE A 310 52.18 34.93 23.74
CA ILE A 310 52.71 35.73 22.64
C ILE A 310 52.91 37.17 23.07
N GLY A 311 51.98 37.76 23.83
CA GLY A 311 52.14 39.10 24.41
C GLY A 311 53.40 39.23 25.26
N ARG A 312 53.66 38.26 26.16
CA ARG A 312 54.89 38.24 26.98
C ARG A 312 56.16 38.05 26.14
N ILE A 313 56.12 37.20 25.11
CA ILE A 313 57.26 37.01 24.20
C ILE A 313 57.54 38.31 23.43
N THR A 314 56.50 38.99 22.94
CA THR A 314 56.62 40.27 22.25
C THR A 314 57.32 41.31 23.12
N GLU A 315 56.90 41.44 24.39
CA GLU A 315 57.52 42.35 25.36
C GLU A 315 58.99 42.00 25.63
N ASN A 316 59.30 40.70 25.77
CA ASN A 316 60.66 40.22 25.98
C ASN A 316 61.57 40.52 24.78
N VAL A 317 61.09 40.32 23.55
CA VAL A 317 61.84 40.61 22.32
C VAL A 317 62.09 42.12 22.17
N GLN A 318 61.09 42.96 22.44
CA GLN A 318 61.27 44.41 22.44
C GLN A 318 62.30 44.86 23.49
N THR A 319 62.22 44.30 24.70
CA THR A 319 63.18 44.59 25.78
C THR A 319 64.59 44.14 25.41
N ALA A 320 64.73 42.94 24.84
CA ALA A 320 66.01 42.42 24.37
C ALA A 320 66.62 43.29 23.27
N SER A 321 65.82 43.72 22.29
CA SER A 321 66.23 44.64 21.22
C SER A 321 66.73 45.98 21.78
N LYS A 322 65.99 46.57 22.72
CA LYS A 322 66.39 47.81 23.38
C LYS A 322 67.71 47.66 24.14
N ARG A 323 67.85 46.59 24.93
CA ARG A 323 69.09 46.30 25.68
C ARG A 323 70.28 46.05 24.77
N ALA A 324 70.07 45.36 23.65
CA ALA A 324 71.11 45.16 22.64
C ALA A 324 71.54 46.50 22.02
N GLY A 325 70.59 47.40 21.72
CA GLY A 325 70.90 48.76 21.26
C GLY A 325 71.70 49.58 22.27
N GLU A 326 71.35 49.52 23.56
CA GLU A 326 72.10 50.17 24.64
C GLU A 326 73.52 49.58 24.78
N ALA A 327 73.66 48.27 24.71
CA ALA A 327 74.96 47.58 24.76
C ALA A 327 75.84 47.95 23.55
N GLY A 328 75.26 48.04 22.34
CA GLY A 328 75.98 48.47 21.14
C GLY A 328 76.58 49.86 21.30
N ARG A 329 75.83 50.81 21.87
CA ARG A 329 76.33 52.16 22.17
C ARG A 329 77.52 52.15 23.12
N LEU A 330 77.49 51.30 24.16
CA LEU A 330 78.60 51.16 25.12
C LEU A 330 79.85 50.55 24.46
N VAL A 331 79.65 49.59 23.56
CA VAL A 331 80.74 48.93 22.81
C VAL A 331 81.38 49.88 21.80
N ASP A 332 80.59 50.71 21.12
CA ASP A 332 81.12 51.78 20.24
C ASP A 332 82.00 52.77 21.03
N GLU A 333 81.56 53.16 22.24
CA GLU A 333 82.32 54.03 23.13
C GLU A 333 83.62 53.36 23.59
N ALA A 334 83.57 52.08 23.98
CA ALA A 334 84.74 51.29 24.33
C ALA A 334 85.72 51.14 23.16
N THR A 335 85.24 50.94 21.94
CA THR A 335 86.05 50.86 20.71
C THR A 335 86.79 52.17 20.47
N LYS A 336 86.10 53.30 20.62
CA LYS A 336 86.70 54.63 20.50
C LYS A 336 87.79 54.86 21.55
N ASN A 337 87.52 54.50 22.81
CA ASN A 337 88.50 54.62 23.90
C ASN A 337 89.72 53.73 23.66
N ALA A 338 89.54 52.48 23.24
CA ALA A 338 90.64 51.58 22.88
C ALA A 338 91.51 52.14 21.75
N SER A 339 90.90 52.74 20.72
CA SER A 339 91.62 53.39 19.62
C SER A 339 92.43 54.60 20.10
N ILE A 340 91.89 55.41 21.01
CA ILE A 340 92.59 56.54 21.61
C ILE A 340 93.76 56.04 22.47
N SER A 341 93.54 55.03 23.32
CA SER A 341 94.59 54.43 24.15
C SER A 341 95.72 53.83 23.31
N ALA A 342 95.41 53.17 22.19
CA ALA A 342 96.42 52.65 21.26
C ALA A 342 97.30 53.78 20.69
N SER A 343 96.70 54.92 20.33
CA SER A 343 97.47 56.09 19.88
C SER A 343 98.36 56.68 20.98
N ILE A 344 97.85 56.79 22.22
CA ILE A 344 98.62 57.30 23.37
C ILE A 344 99.81 56.38 23.65
N VAL A 345 99.61 55.06 23.66
CA VAL A 345 100.70 54.10 23.87
C VAL A 345 101.72 54.16 22.74
N SER A 346 101.29 54.27 21.49
CA SER A 346 102.22 54.47 20.36
C SER A 346 103.09 55.72 20.53
N ASN A 347 102.51 56.83 21.00
CA ASN A 347 103.28 58.05 21.28
C ASN A 347 104.25 57.85 22.46
N ALA A 348 103.86 57.09 23.49
CA ALA A 348 104.72 56.77 24.62
C ALA A 348 105.91 55.88 24.23
N VAL A 349 105.71 54.89 23.33
CA VAL A 349 106.81 54.07 22.77
C VAL A 349 107.80 54.95 22.03
N ASN A 350 107.32 55.86 21.19
CA ASN A 350 108.19 56.78 20.45
C ASN A 350 109.03 57.65 21.40
N ALA A 351 108.41 58.24 22.42
CA ALA A 351 109.11 59.05 23.42
C ALA A 351 110.16 58.24 24.20
N MET A 352 109.85 57.00 24.60
CA MET A 352 110.82 56.13 25.28
C MET A 352 111.98 55.71 24.37
N THR A 353 111.72 55.52 23.08
CA THR A 353 112.76 55.21 22.08
C THR A 353 113.70 56.41 21.89
N GLU A 354 113.17 57.64 21.88
CA GLU A 354 113.97 58.87 21.86
C GLU A 354 114.82 59.02 23.13
N ILE A 355 114.27 58.68 24.31
CA ILE A 355 115.02 58.68 25.57
C ILE A 355 116.16 57.64 25.53
N GLU A 356 115.89 56.43 25.04
CA GLU A 356 116.91 55.38 24.89
C GLU A 356 118.07 55.85 23.99
N ALA A 357 117.75 56.46 22.85
CA ALA A 357 118.73 57.01 21.93
C ALA A 357 119.57 58.12 22.59
N SER A 358 118.93 59.02 23.34
CA SER A 358 119.59 60.10 24.09
C SER A 358 120.52 59.56 25.17
N SER A 359 120.09 58.57 25.97
CA SER A 359 120.96 57.91 26.97
C SER A 359 122.20 57.28 26.33
N ARG A 360 122.05 56.65 25.16
CA ARG A 360 123.16 56.04 24.42
C ARG A 360 124.15 57.09 23.92
N GLN A 361 123.66 58.24 23.45
CA GLN A 361 124.51 59.37 23.07
C GLN A 361 125.26 59.96 24.28
N ILE A 362 124.60 60.09 25.44
CA ILE A 362 125.25 60.54 26.68
C ILE A 362 126.37 59.56 27.07
N GLY A 363 126.14 58.25 27.03
CA GLY A 363 127.19 57.25 27.32
C GLY A 363 128.43 57.38 26.43
N GLN A 364 128.24 57.69 25.14
CA GLN A 364 129.36 57.98 24.22
C GLN A 364 130.14 59.22 24.64
N ILE A 365 129.45 60.29 25.03
CA ILE A 365 130.09 61.54 25.50
C ILE A 365 130.89 61.27 26.79
N ILE A 366 130.35 60.49 27.72
CA ILE A 366 131.04 60.14 28.97
C ILE A 366 132.29 59.31 28.70
N THR A 367 132.24 58.40 27.72
CA THR A 367 133.43 57.63 27.28
C THR A 367 134.54 58.55 26.76
N VAL A 368 134.18 59.56 25.96
CA VAL A 368 135.15 60.58 25.48
C VAL A 368 135.71 61.41 26.65
N ILE A 369 134.90 61.73 27.66
CA ILE A 369 135.37 62.45 28.85
C ILE A 369 136.37 61.61 29.66
N ASP A 370 136.13 60.30 29.84
CA ASP A 370 137.09 59.39 30.49
C ASP A 370 138.41 59.32 29.69
N GLU A 371 138.33 59.29 28.36
CA GLU A 371 139.51 59.33 27.48
C GLU A 371 140.29 60.66 27.64
N ILE A 372 139.61 61.81 27.66
CA ILE A 372 140.23 63.12 27.90
C ILE A 372 140.89 63.16 29.28
N ALA A 373 140.23 62.63 30.32
CA ALA A 373 140.77 62.56 31.67
C ALA A 373 142.03 61.68 31.71
N PHE A 374 142.04 60.54 31.02
CA PHE A 374 143.21 59.67 30.89
C PHE A 374 144.38 60.37 30.17
N GLN A 375 144.11 61.02 29.04
CA GLN A 375 145.11 61.80 28.30
C GLN A 375 145.68 62.94 29.15
N THR A 376 144.83 63.65 29.90
CA THR A 376 145.24 64.72 30.82
C THR A 376 146.12 64.19 31.95
N ASN A 377 145.78 63.04 32.52
CA ASN A 377 146.61 62.36 33.54
C ASN A 377 147.99 61.95 32.98
N LEU A 378 148.08 61.48 31.74
CA LEU A 378 149.36 61.19 31.09
C LEU A 378 150.19 62.44 30.79
N LEU A 379 149.56 63.52 30.32
CA LEU A 379 150.20 64.82 30.10
C LEU A 379 150.76 65.40 31.41
N ALA A 380 149.96 65.34 32.48
CA ALA A 380 150.35 65.79 33.81
C ALA A 380 151.50 64.96 34.38
N LEU A 381 151.49 63.64 34.16
CA LEU A 381 152.60 62.77 34.53
C LEU A 381 153.89 63.15 33.79
N ASN A 382 153.81 63.34 32.47
CA ASN A 382 154.95 63.77 31.65
C ASN A 382 155.50 65.13 32.12
N ALA A 383 154.62 66.10 32.41
CA ALA A 383 155.00 67.39 32.95
C ALA A 383 155.65 67.29 34.33
N GLY A 384 155.14 66.41 35.21
CA GLY A 384 155.72 66.15 36.52
C GLY A 384 157.12 65.54 36.44
N VAL A 385 157.34 64.62 35.49
CA VAL A 385 158.67 64.04 35.22
C VAL A 385 159.65 65.10 34.73
N GLU A 386 159.25 65.95 33.78
CA GLU A 386 160.13 67.02 33.25
C GLU A 386 160.40 68.11 34.31
N ALA A 387 159.41 68.42 35.17
CA ALA A 387 159.60 69.32 36.31
C ALA A 387 160.60 68.76 37.33
N ALA A 388 160.56 67.46 37.62
CA ALA A 388 161.55 66.81 38.48
C ALA A 388 162.96 66.84 37.85
N ARG A 389 163.04 66.71 36.52
CA ARG A 389 164.30 66.81 35.76
C ARG A 389 164.94 68.20 35.81
N ALA A 390 164.11 69.25 35.89
CA ALA A 390 164.55 70.64 36.00
C ALA A 390 165.04 71.04 37.42
N GLY A 391 164.97 70.15 38.42
CA GLY A 391 165.49 70.37 39.77
C GLY A 391 164.77 71.50 40.52
N GLU A 392 165.53 72.37 41.21
CA GLU A 392 164.96 73.47 42.03
C GLU A 392 164.11 74.46 41.22
N ALA A 393 164.45 74.72 39.95
CA ALA A 393 163.69 75.61 39.08
C ALA A 393 162.31 75.06 38.67
N GLY A 394 162.12 73.73 38.76
CA GLY A 394 160.89 73.04 38.37
C GLY A 394 159.88 72.82 39.50
N LYS A 395 160.21 73.15 40.76
CA LYS A 395 159.35 72.84 41.93
C LYS A 395 157.91 73.37 41.80
N GLY A 396 157.72 74.59 41.30
CA GLY A 396 156.39 75.16 41.08
C GLY A 396 155.59 74.41 40.01
N PHE A 397 156.25 74.02 38.91
CA PHE A 397 155.64 73.22 37.86
C PHE A 397 155.29 71.80 38.33
N ALA A 398 156.10 71.19 39.20
CA ALA A 398 155.83 69.86 39.75
C ALA A 398 154.55 69.85 40.60
N VAL A 399 154.30 70.90 41.41
CA VAL A 399 153.06 71.02 42.20
C VAL A 399 151.84 71.17 41.28
N VAL A 400 151.92 72.03 40.26
CA VAL A 400 150.82 72.19 39.29
C VAL A 400 150.57 70.88 38.52
N ALA A 401 151.62 70.17 38.11
CA ALA A 401 151.50 68.88 37.43
C ALA A 401 150.81 67.82 38.31
N GLN A 402 151.14 67.79 39.61
CA GLN A 402 150.48 66.88 40.56
C GLN A 402 148.99 67.25 40.77
N GLU A 403 148.66 68.53 40.90
CA GLU A 403 147.27 69.00 41.05
C GLU A 403 146.42 68.67 39.80
N VAL A 404 146.97 68.91 38.60
CA VAL A 404 146.30 68.55 37.33
C VAL A 404 146.11 67.04 37.23
N ARG A 405 147.08 66.25 37.69
CA ARG A 405 146.98 64.78 37.72
C ARG A 405 145.87 64.31 38.65
N GLU A 406 145.80 64.86 39.87
CA GLU A 406 144.76 64.53 40.84
C GLU A 406 143.36 64.93 40.33
N LEU A 407 143.25 66.11 39.71
CA LEU A 407 142.01 66.55 39.04
C LEU A 407 141.60 65.59 37.91
N ALA A 408 142.54 65.17 37.07
CA ALA A 408 142.30 64.22 36.00
C ALA A 408 141.84 62.85 36.53
N GLN A 409 142.43 62.34 37.61
CA GLN A 409 141.99 61.11 38.27
C GLN A 409 140.58 61.24 38.86
N ARG A 410 140.26 62.38 39.47
CA ARG A 410 138.90 62.68 39.96
C ARG A 410 137.89 62.75 38.83
N SER A 411 138.24 63.38 37.70
CA SER A 411 137.39 63.42 36.50
C SER A 411 137.15 62.03 35.92
N ALA A 412 138.17 61.17 35.83
CA ALA A 412 138.03 59.79 35.37
C ALA A 412 137.11 58.95 36.29
N SER A 413 137.27 59.10 37.62
CA SER A 413 136.39 58.43 38.58
C SER A 413 134.93 58.87 38.45
N ALA A 414 134.69 60.19 38.34
CA ALA A 414 133.36 60.74 38.14
C ALA A 414 132.76 60.31 36.80
N ALA A 415 133.55 60.27 35.72
CA ALA A 415 133.12 59.78 34.42
C ALA A 415 132.68 58.31 34.51
N LYS A 416 133.43 57.44 35.19
CA LYS A 416 133.03 56.03 35.42
C LYS A 416 131.75 55.89 36.22
N GLU A 417 131.57 56.66 37.28
CA GLU A 417 130.34 56.66 38.08
C GLU A 417 129.13 57.11 37.25
N ILE A 418 129.26 58.18 36.46
CA ILE A 418 128.21 58.63 35.54
C ILE A 418 127.91 57.55 34.49
N ASN A 419 128.95 56.91 33.94
CA ASN A 419 128.76 55.86 32.94
C ASN A 419 127.95 54.68 33.50
N ALA A 420 128.25 54.24 34.73
CA ALA A 420 127.49 53.20 35.41
C ALA A 420 126.01 53.59 35.64
N LEU A 421 125.73 54.86 35.97
CA LEU A 421 124.36 55.39 36.09
C LEU A 421 123.63 55.45 34.74
N ILE A 422 124.34 55.81 33.67
CA ILE A 422 123.79 55.82 32.30
C ILE A 422 123.50 54.40 31.81
N ASP A 423 124.38 53.43 32.05
CA ASP A 423 124.14 52.02 31.70
C ASP A 423 122.92 51.45 32.44
N THR A 424 122.79 51.78 33.73
CA THR A 424 121.62 51.40 34.53
C THR A 424 120.35 52.05 33.97
N SER A 425 120.40 53.34 33.63
CA SER A 425 119.27 54.08 33.05
C SER A 425 118.87 53.50 31.69
N SER A 426 119.84 53.17 30.83
CA SER A 426 119.60 52.56 29.52
C SER A 426 118.92 51.20 29.65
N THR A 427 119.32 50.39 30.64
CA THR A 427 118.68 49.10 30.93
C THR A 427 117.23 49.29 31.40
N GLN A 428 116.98 50.25 32.28
CA GLN A 428 115.64 50.58 32.76
C GLN A 428 114.72 51.11 31.66
N VAL A 429 115.23 51.99 30.79
CA VAL A 429 114.49 52.50 29.63
C VAL A 429 114.17 51.38 28.64
N SER A 430 115.13 50.51 28.33
CA SER A 430 114.90 49.35 27.44
C SER A 430 113.81 48.42 27.98
N SER A 431 113.84 48.13 29.28
CA SER A 431 112.77 47.38 29.96
C SER A 431 111.41 48.10 29.89
N GLY A 432 111.42 49.42 30.10
CA GLY A 432 110.23 50.26 29.96
C GLY A 432 109.62 50.22 28.56
N VAL A 433 110.44 50.35 27.50
CA VAL A 433 110.01 50.21 26.10
C VAL A 433 109.34 48.85 25.86
N ALA A 434 109.93 47.76 26.37
CA ALA A 434 109.37 46.42 26.22
C ALA A 434 107.98 46.29 26.87
N LEU A 435 107.80 46.80 28.09
CA LEU A 435 106.51 46.77 28.80
C LEU A 435 105.44 47.63 28.11
N VAL A 436 105.81 48.80 27.60
CA VAL A 436 104.88 49.68 26.88
C VAL A 436 104.47 49.04 25.55
N ASN A 437 105.38 48.39 24.83
CA ASN A 437 105.05 47.63 23.62
C ASN A 437 104.08 46.48 23.91
N GLN A 438 104.33 45.68 24.94
CA GLN A 438 103.39 44.62 25.37
C GLN A 438 102.01 45.18 25.73
N THR A 439 101.97 46.35 26.38
CA THR A 439 100.71 47.04 26.69
C THR A 439 99.98 47.46 25.41
N GLY A 440 100.71 47.94 24.40
CA GLY A 440 100.16 48.31 23.09
C GLY A 440 99.54 47.11 22.34
N GLU A 441 100.22 45.96 22.34
CA GLU A 441 99.70 44.72 21.76
C GLU A 441 98.43 44.24 22.47
N ALA A 442 98.41 44.29 23.81
CA ALA A 442 97.24 43.92 24.59
C ALA A 442 96.04 44.83 24.29
N LEU A 443 96.25 46.14 24.20
CA LEU A 443 95.18 47.10 23.83
C LEU A 443 94.66 46.88 22.40
N ARG A 444 95.54 46.53 21.45
CA ARG A 444 95.11 46.18 20.07
C ARG A 444 94.23 44.94 20.08
N SER A 445 94.62 43.89 20.81
CA SER A 445 93.83 42.66 20.97
C SER A 445 92.46 42.95 21.61
N ILE A 446 92.41 43.78 22.65
CA ILE A 446 91.14 44.23 23.26
C ILE A 446 90.29 44.97 22.22
N GLY A 447 90.87 45.88 21.44
CA GLY A 447 90.14 46.59 20.39
C GLY A 447 89.54 45.67 19.32
N GLU A 448 90.24 44.59 18.95
CA GLU A 448 89.72 43.57 18.04
C GLU A 448 88.56 42.78 18.66
N GLN A 449 88.68 42.36 19.92
CA GLN A 449 87.61 41.65 20.65
C GLN A 449 86.37 42.53 20.83
N VAL A 450 86.54 43.81 21.17
CA VAL A 450 85.42 44.75 21.34
C VAL A 450 84.69 44.96 20.00
N ARG A 451 85.42 45.00 18.88
CA ARG A 451 84.81 45.07 17.54
C ARG A 451 83.98 43.81 17.24
N GLU A 452 84.49 42.63 17.57
CA GLU A 452 83.75 41.37 17.39
C GLU A 452 82.47 41.35 18.23
N ILE A 453 82.53 41.84 19.48
CA ILE A 453 81.34 42.00 20.34
C ILE A 453 80.32 42.94 19.67
N ASN A 454 80.76 44.02 19.03
CA ASN A 454 79.86 44.95 18.33
C ASN A 454 79.10 44.24 17.19
N ASP A 455 79.81 43.43 16.41
CA ASP A 455 79.21 42.64 15.31
C ASP A 455 78.17 41.64 15.83
N TYR A 456 78.43 40.99 16.98
CA TYR A 456 77.42 40.12 17.61
C TYR A 456 76.20 40.89 18.09
N ILE A 457 76.39 42.08 18.67
CA ILE A 457 75.27 42.92 19.11
C ILE A 457 74.42 43.37 17.91
N ALA A 458 75.05 43.76 16.79
CA ALA A 458 74.34 44.11 15.57
C ALA A 458 73.46 42.95 15.07
N LYS A 459 73.99 41.73 15.06
CA LYS A 459 73.23 40.50 14.71
C LYS A 459 72.09 40.22 15.69
N ILE A 460 72.27 40.47 16.98
CA ILE A 460 71.19 40.31 17.98
C ILE A 460 70.05 41.29 17.69
N VAL A 461 70.36 42.55 17.37
CA VAL A 461 69.36 43.57 17.03
C VAL A 461 68.60 43.18 15.74
N GLU A 462 69.31 42.70 14.73
CA GLU A 462 68.72 42.20 13.48
C GLU A 462 67.79 41.01 13.75
N THR A 463 68.27 39.99 14.46
CA THR A 463 67.49 38.80 14.83
C THR A 463 66.24 39.18 15.65
N ALA A 464 66.35 40.15 16.56
CA ALA A 464 65.22 40.61 17.35
C ALA A 464 64.15 41.33 16.50
N ARG A 465 64.55 42.02 15.42
CA ARG A 465 63.60 42.62 14.46
C ARG A 465 62.89 41.57 13.62
N GLU A 466 63.61 40.54 13.18
CA GLU A 466 63.03 39.38 12.48
C GLU A 466 62.02 38.66 13.39
N GLN A 467 62.42 38.33 14.62
CA GLN A 467 61.51 37.71 15.61
C GLN A 467 60.27 38.55 15.89
N ALA A 468 60.39 39.89 15.97
CA ALA A 468 59.22 40.74 16.16
C ALA A 468 58.24 40.67 14.97
N THR A 469 58.77 40.51 13.75
CA THR A 469 57.96 40.32 12.53
C THR A 469 57.26 38.97 12.58
N ASP A 470 57.98 37.88 12.87
CA ASP A 470 57.42 36.54 12.98
C ASP A 470 56.34 36.45 14.06
N ILE A 471 56.58 37.06 15.22
CA ILE A 471 55.60 37.13 16.32
C ILE A 471 54.35 37.90 15.87
N SER A 472 54.49 38.96 15.07
CA SER A 472 53.34 39.68 14.52
C SER A 472 52.50 38.80 13.61
N GLU A 473 53.12 37.98 12.76
CA GLU A 473 52.41 37.01 11.91
C GLU A 473 51.71 35.94 12.74
N ILE A 474 52.37 35.40 13.77
CA ILE A 474 51.77 34.45 14.71
C ILE A 474 50.56 35.09 15.41
N ASN A 475 50.68 36.35 15.85
CA ASN A 475 49.58 37.06 16.49
C ASN A 475 48.39 37.23 15.54
N SER A 476 48.62 37.57 14.27
CA SER A 476 47.55 37.60 13.25
C SER A 476 46.91 36.23 13.04
N ALA A 477 47.68 35.15 13.04
CA ALA A 477 47.15 33.79 12.95
C ALA A 477 46.27 33.44 14.16
N VAL A 478 46.67 33.82 15.37
CA VAL A 478 45.86 33.62 16.59
C VAL A 478 44.55 34.40 16.53
N VAL A 479 44.56 35.64 16.05
CA VAL A 479 43.32 36.42 15.84
C VAL A 479 42.37 35.74 14.86
N ASN A 480 42.90 35.20 13.74
CA ASN A 480 42.09 34.43 12.78
C ASN A 480 41.53 33.13 13.40
N MET A 481 42.31 32.45 14.23
CA MET A 481 41.86 31.25 14.94
C MET A 481 40.77 31.58 15.96
N ASP A 482 40.86 32.72 16.66
CA ASP A 482 39.82 33.20 17.56
C ASP A 482 38.51 33.48 16.79
N GLN A 483 38.59 34.21 15.68
CA GLN A 483 37.42 34.47 14.83
C GLN A 483 36.75 33.17 14.34
N THR A 484 37.56 32.20 13.88
CA THR A 484 37.06 30.89 13.46
C THR A 484 36.43 30.12 14.62
N THR A 485 37.01 30.22 15.82
CA THR A 485 36.48 29.58 17.04
C THR A 485 35.11 30.17 17.40
N GLN A 486 34.96 31.50 17.32
CA GLN A 486 33.66 32.16 17.51
C GLN A 486 32.62 31.76 16.44
N GLN A 487 33.03 31.68 15.17
CA GLN A 487 32.18 31.20 14.08
C GLN A 487 31.72 29.75 14.29
N ASN A 488 32.61 28.88 14.78
CA ASN A 488 32.27 27.50 15.11
C ASN A 488 31.22 27.44 16.22
N THR A 489 31.31 28.28 17.24
CA THR A 489 30.29 28.37 18.30
C THR A 489 28.92 28.79 17.73
N ALA A 490 28.90 29.80 16.86
CA ALA A 490 27.67 30.24 16.19
C ALA A 490 27.08 29.12 15.31
N LEU A 491 27.92 28.48 14.49
CA LEU A 491 27.53 27.37 13.62
C LEU A 491 26.98 26.19 14.43
N MET A 492 27.60 25.82 15.54
CA MET A 492 27.12 24.74 16.40
C MET A 492 25.79 25.08 17.07
N THR A 493 25.57 26.34 17.44
CA THR A 493 24.29 26.81 17.98
C THR A 493 23.18 26.66 16.92
N ASP A 494 23.44 27.09 15.70
CA ASP A 494 22.47 27.00 14.60
C ASP A 494 22.22 25.55 14.15
N THR A 495 23.28 24.74 14.13
CA THR A 495 23.21 23.30 13.84
C THR A 495 22.36 22.60 14.89
N THR A 496 22.61 22.85 16.17
CA THR A 496 21.83 22.29 17.29
C THR A 496 20.35 22.70 17.20
N ARG A 497 20.07 23.96 16.85
CA ARG A 497 18.68 24.43 16.64
C ARG A 497 18.00 23.68 15.49
N SER A 498 18.69 23.51 14.38
CA SER A 498 18.15 22.83 13.18
C SER A 498 17.87 21.35 13.45
N ILE A 499 18.78 20.67 14.16
CA ILE A 499 18.63 19.26 14.54
C ILE A 499 17.47 19.07 15.51
N ARG A 500 17.28 19.97 16.49
CA ARG A 500 16.12 19.91 17.39
C ARG A 500 14.82 20.07 16.61
N GLY A 501 14.76 21.00 15.65
CA GLY A 501 13.62 21.12 14.75
C GLY A 501 13.35 19.83 13.96
N LEU A 502 14.39 19.17 13.44
CA LEU A 502 14.24 17.89 12.75
C LEU A 502 13.72 16.78 13.66
N ALA A 503 14.18 16.73 14.91
CA ALA A 503 13.69 15.78 15.91
C ALA A 503 12.20 16.01 16.22
N GLU A 504 11.79 17.28 16.38
CA GLU A 504 10.38 17.67 16.60
C GLU A 504 9.50 17.30 15.39
N GLU A 505 9.97 17.51 14.16
CA GLU A 505 9.26 17.11 12.94
C GLU A 505 9.15 15.58 12.83
N ALA A 506 10.21 14.85 13.17
CA ALA A 506 10.22 13.39 13.20
C ALA A 506 9.21 12.84 14.22
N ASP A 507 9.21 13.36 15.44
CA ASP A 507 8.24 13.01 16.49
C ASP A 507 6.81 13.36 16.07
N GLY A 508 6.62 14.52 15.45
CA GLY A 508 5.34 14.93 14.88
C GLY A 508 4.84 13.97 13.79
N LEU A 509 5.74 13.44 12.95
CA LEU A 509 5.40 12.42 11.95
C LEU A 509 5.04 11.09 12.61
N VAL A 510 5.79 10.65 13.62
CA VAL A 510 5.46 9.45 14.42
C VAL A 510 4.07 9.58 15.04
N ALA A 511 3.75 10.73 15.65
CA ALA A 511 2.45 10.99 16.26
C ALA A 511 1.30 10.96 15.23
N LYS A 512 1.51 11.50 14.03
CA LYS A 512 0.51 11.45 12.94
C LYS A 512 0.30 10.04 12.41
N LEU A 513 1.36 9.25 12.31
CA LEU A 513 1.30 7.85 11.85
C LEU A 513 0.70 6.92 12.91
N ALA A 514 0.80 7.26 14.20
CA ALA A 514 0.26 6.48 15.31
C ALA A 514 -1.28 6.34 15.29
N VAL A 515 -1.99 7.17 14.51
CA VAL A 515 -3.42 7.01 14.26
C VAL A 515 -3.72 5.72 13.48
N PHE A 516 -2.76 5.24 12.69
CA PHE A 516 -2.91 4.01 11.93
C PHE A 516 -2.45 2.79 12.73
N ASN A 517 -3.35 1.82 12.88
CA ASN A 517 -3.02 0.52 13.47
C ASN A 517 -2.39 -0.37 12.41
N VAL A 518 -1.13 -0.75 12.63
CA VAL A 518 -0.37 -1.69 11.79
C VAL A 518 -0.06 -2.96 12.59
N SER A 519 0.11 -4.10 11.93
CA SER A 519 0.49 -5.35 12.59
C SER A 519 1.94 -5.31 13.06
N GLU A 520 2.26 -6.00 14.17
CA GLU A 520 3.64 -6.14 14.65
C GLU A 520 4.56 -6.73 13.58
N ARG A 521 4.05 -7.60 12.71
CA ARG A 521 4.83 -8.21 11.63
C ARG A 521 5.27 -7.20 10.55
N ALA A 522 4.46 -6.17 10.29
CA ALA A 522 4.83 -5.04 9.45
C ALA A 522 5.77 -4.07 10.19
N ALA A 523 5.54 -3.81 11.47
CA ALA A 523 6.37 -2.95 12.30
C ALA A 523 7.78 -3.51 12.59
N SER A 524 7.95 -4.84 12.51
CA SER A 524 9.19 -5.56 12.85
C SER A 524 10.04 -5.96 11.64
N ARG A 525 9.57 -5.77 10.40
CA ARG A 525 10.42 -5.97 9.23
C ARG A 525 11.43 -4.83 9.21
N PRO A 526 12.73 -5.08 9.46
CA PRO A 526 13.71 -4.04 9.23
C PRO A 526 13.59 -3.70 7.75
N ALA A 527 13.44 -2.42 7.42
CA ALA A 527 13.73 -1.96 6.08
C ALA A 527 15.06 -2.62 5.69
N PRO A 528 15.18 -3.25 4.50
CA PRO A 528 16.45 -3.84 4.09
C PRO A 528 17.46 -2.73 4.23
N ALA A 529 18.37 -2.87 5.20
CA ALA A 529 19.32 -1.83 5.54
C ALA A 529 19.95 -1.44 4.21
N ALA A 530 19.59 -0.26 3.69
CA ALA A 530 20.24 0.31 2.54
C ALA A 530 21.69 0.30 2.99
N ARG A 531 22.48 -0.63 2.42
CA ARG A 531 23.88 -0.83 2.77
C ARG A 531 24.43 0.57 2.81
N ALA A 532 24.68 1.07 4.01
CA ALA A 532 25.46 2.26 4.18
C ALA A 532 26.75 1.89 3.45
N ARG A 533 26.93 2.44 2.25
CA ARG A 533 28.24 2.42 1.62
C ARG A 533 29.10 2.98 2.74
N PRO A 534 30.11 2.24 3.23
CA PRO A 534 31.02 2.82 4.19
C PRO A 534 31.44 4.14 3.58
N ALA A 535 31.17 5.24 4.28
CA ALA A 535 31.68 6.55 3.91
C ALA A 535 33.13 6.30 3.54
N ALA A 536 33.46 6.55 2.27
CA ALA A 536 34.78 6.23 1.75
C ALA A 536 35.76 6.78 2.77
N ALA A 537 36.51 5.89 3.42
CA ALA A 537 37.57 6.30 4.30
C ALA A 537 38.38 7.30 3.49
N ALA A 538 38.46 8.55 4.00
CA ALA A 538 39.30 9.57 3.39
C ALA A 538 40.65 8.90 3.09
N PRO A 539 41.18 9.04 1.86
CA PRO A 539 42.41 8.36 1.50
C PRO A 539 43.47 8.74 2.53
N ALA A 540 44.05 7.73 3.18
CA ALA A 540 45.23 7.94 4.01
C ALA A 540 46.25 8.75 3.19
N PRO A 541 46.88 9.78 3.77
CA PRO A 541 47.84 10.59 3.03
C PRO A 541 48.91 9.64 2.48
N ALA A 542 49.12 9.69 1.16
CA ALA A 542 50.16 8.91 0.51
C ALA A 542 51.50 9.18 1.23
N PRO A 543 52.34 8.14 1.47
CA PRO A 543 53.66 8.37 2.01
C PRO A 543 54.44 9.21 1.01
N GLN A 544 54.69 10.46 1.36
CA GLN A 544 55.55 11.34 0.58
C GLN A 544 56.93 10.69 0.52
N PRO A 545 57.56 10.61 -0.68
CA PRO A 545 58.94 10.16 -0.76
C PRO A 545 59.80 11.16 0.02
N GLN A 546 60.42 10.69 1.10
CA GLN A 546 61.44 11.44 1.83
C GLN A 546 62.59 11.74 0.87
N ARG A 547 62.65 12.99 0.40
CA ARG A 547 63.82 13.52 -0.28
C ARG A 547 64.93 13.69 0.76
N PRO A 548 66.16 13.22 0.49
CA PRO A 548 67.25 13.39 1.42
C PRO A 548 67.56 14.88 1.62
N ALA A 549 67.73 15.27 2.88
CA ALA A 549 68.15 16.60 3.27
C ALA A 549 69.47 16.96 2.56
N ARG A 550 69.46 18.05 1.79
CA ARG A 550 70.66 18.75 1.36
C ARG A 550 70.77 20.05 2.14
N HIS A 551 71.77 20.09 3.02
CA HIS A 551 72.27 21.32 3.60
C HIS A 551 72.94 22.21 2.54
N ALA A 552 72.69 23.51 2.73
CA ALA A 552 73.53 24.66 2.44
C ALA A 552 73.81 25.08 0.98
N GLY A 553 73.48 26.34 0.69
CA GLY A 553 74.07 27.12 -0.39
C GLY A 553 73.12 28.20 -0.92
N GLY A 554 73.40 29.46 -0.62
CA GLY A 554 72.52 30.59 -0.90
C GLY A 554 72.34 30.93 -2.39
N GLY A 555 71.41 31.84 -2.65
CA GLY A 555 71.19 32.40 -3.98
C GLY A 555 69.79 32.96 -4.16
N ALA A 556 69.67 34.28 -4.13
CA ALA A 556 68.46 35.04 -4.31
C ALA A 556 67.72 34.75 -5.62
N ALA A 557 66.38 34.76 -5.58
CA ALA A 557 65.52 35.26 -6.66
C ALA A 557 64.09 35.45 -6.16
N VAL A 558 63.68 36.72 -6.11
CA VAL A 558 62.31 37.20 -5.95
C VAL A 558 61.48 36.76 -7.15
N ALA A 559 60.31 36.17 -6.91
CA ALA A 559 59.23 36.13 -7.88
C ALA A 559 57.88 36.20 -7.15
N VAL A 560 57.31 37.40 -7.17
CA VAL A 560 55.92 37.70 -6.82
C VAL A 560 55.01 37.00 -7.82
N ALA A 561 54.06 36.21 -7.34
CA ALA A 561 52.91 35.76 -8.12
C ALA A 561 51.64 36.03 -7.31
N GLN A 562 50.79 36.86 -7.92
CA GLN A 562 49.50 37.31 -7.44
C GLN A 562 48.45 36.19 -7.49
N GLY A 563 47.49 36.26 -6.56
CA GLY A 563 46.06 36.16 -6.86
C GLY A 563 45.47 34.75 -7.06
N TRP A 564 44.67 34.33 -6.08
CA TRP A 564 43.46 33.53 -6.31
C TRP A 564 42.37 34.04 -5.37
N ASP A 565 41.61 35.01 -5.87
CA ASP A 565 40.23 35.28 -5.44
C ASP A 565 39.31 34.21 -6.06
N GLU A 566 38.23 33.88 -5.35
CA GLU A 566 37.06 33.06 -5.75
C GLU A 566 37.26 31.54 -5.94
N PHE A 567 36.96 30.76 -4.89
CA PHE A 567 35.80 29.83 -4.84
C PHE A 567 35.60 29.20 -3.46
#